data_AF-A0A482ZJ59-F1
#
_entry.id   AF-A0A482ZJ59-F1
#
_cell.length_a   1.000
_cell.length_b   1.000
_cell.length_c   1.000
_cell.angle_alpha   90.00
_cell.angle_beta   90.00
_cell.angle_gamma   90.00
#
_symmetry.space_group_name_H-M   'P 1'
#
loop_
_entity.id
_entity.type
_entity.pdbx_description
1 polymer ?
#
loop_
_entity_poly.entity_id
_entity_poly.type
_entity_poly.pdbx_seq_one_letter_code
_entity_poly.pdbx_strand_id
1 'polypeptide(L)' 'MSEEKRIEQEIGWYKVAFAILMATGVSLLAWFAQNYPLAEPILLIFGLIGVLIVSMAIYLINKKVFECLDRLEEL' A
#
# COMPACT_ATOMS: atom_id res chain seq x y z
N MET A 1 -14.25 14.17 -21.19
CA MET A 1 -14.08 12.77 -20.73
C MET A 1 -15.30 12.44 -19.88
N SER A 2 -15.93 11.27 -20.04
CA SER A 2 -17.05 10.89 -19.16
C SER A 2 -16.54 10.68 -17.73
N GLU A 3 -17.39 10.89 -16.73
CA GLU A 3 -17.01 10.72 -15.32
C GLU A 3 -16.58 9.28 -15.02
N GLU A 4 -17.27 8.30 -15.59
CA GLU A 4 -16.91 6.89 -15.57
C GLU A 4 -15.44 6.65 -15.96
N LYS A 5 -15.01 7.15 -17.13
CA LYS A 5 -13.62 7.00 -17.62
C LYS A 5 -12.59 7.66 -16.70
N ARG A 6 -12.96 8.78 -16.05
CA ARG A 6 -12.08 9.43 -15.07
C ARG A 6 -11.91 8.55 -13.83
N ILE A 7 -12.99 7.95 -13.33
CA ILE A 7 -12.93 7.07 -12.16
C ILE A 7 -12.18 5.77 -12.46
N GLU A 8 -12.37 5.19 -13.65
CA GLU A 8 -11.57 4.03 -14.09
C GLU A 8 -10.07 4.35 -14.11
N GLN A 9 -9.68 5.55 -14.56
CA GLN A 9 -8.29 6.00 -14.50
C GLN A 9 -7.79 6.16 -13.06
N GLU A 10 -8.58 6.75 -12.15
CA GLU A 10 -8.25 6.85 -10.73
C GLU A 10 -8.00 5.47 -10.11
N ILE A 11 -8.89 4.49 -10.35
CA ILE A 11 -8.74 3.11 -9.90
C ILE A 11 -7.48 2.46 -10.49
N GLY A 12 -7.17 2.74 -11.77
CA GLY A 12 -5.95 2.29 -12.42
C GLY A 12 -4.69 2.74 -11.68
N TRP A 13 -4.62 4.01 -11.29
CA TRP A 13 -3.51 4.55 -10.49
C TRP A 13 -3.41 3.92 -9.11
N TYR A 14 -4.54 3.70 -8.43
CA TYR A 14 -4.54 3.03 -7.14
C TYR A 14 -4.05 1.58 -7.21
N LYS A 15 -4.38 0.83 -8.28
CA LYS A 15 -3.86 -0.53 -8.49
C LYS A 15 -2.33 -0.55 -8.60
N VAL A 16 -1.76 0.39 -9.36
CA VAL A 16 -0.29 0.50 -9.50
C VAL A 16 0.36 0.82 -8.16
N ALA A 17 -0.17 1.80 -7.43
CA ALA A 17 0.35 2.17 -6.13
C ALA A 17 0.23 1.04 -5.10
N PHE A 18 -0.89 0.31 -5.08
CA PHE A 18 -1.07 -0.89 -4.25
C PHE A 18 -0.03 -1.97 -4.55
N ALA A 19 0.23 -2.26 -5.83
CA ALA A 19 1.23 -3.25 -6.22
C ALA A 19 2.65 -2.89 -5.74
N ILE A 20 3.03 -1.61 -5.86
CA ILE A 20 4.32 -1.10 -5.36
C ILE A 20 4.40 -1.27 -3.84
N LEU A 21 3.38 -0.84 -3.09
CA LEU A 21 3.37 -0.95 -1.63
C LEU A 21 3.42 -2.41 -1.17
N MET A 22 2.71 -3.32 -1.85
CA MET A 22 2.78 -4.76 -1.56
C MET A 22 4.20 -5.30 -1.75
N ALA A 23 4.86 -4.97 -2.87
CA ALA A 23 6.24 -5.37 -3.12
C ALA A 23 7.20 -4.80 -2.07
N THR A 24 7.05 -3.53 -1.69
CA THR A 24 7.83 -2.90 -0.61
C THR A 24 7.59 -3.59 0.73
N GLY A 25 6.33 -3.87 1.09
CA GLY A 25 5.97 -4.51 2.35
C GLY A 25 6.55 -5.91 2.48
N VAL A 26 6.42 -6.75 1.44
CA VAL A 26 7.03 -8.08 1.39
C VAL A 26 8.56 -7.99 1.48
N SER A 27 9.18 -7.02 0.81
CA SER A 27 10.64 -6.83 0.86
C SER A 27 11.13 -6.44 2.25
N LEU A 28 10.41 -5.54 2.94
CA LEU A 28 10.72 -5.16 4.32
C LEU A 28 10.58 -6.34 5.29
N LEU A 29 9.50 -7.13 5.16
CA LEU A 29 9.29 -8.33 5.97
C LEU A 29 10.38 -9.38 5.71
N ALA A 30 10.76 -9.58 4.45
CA ALA A 30 11.84 -10.49 4.08
C ALA A 30 13.19 -10.04 4.66
N TRP A 31 13.49 -8.74 4.60
CA TRP A 31 14.69 -8.18 5.23
C TRP A 31 14.67 -8.39 6.74
N PHE A 32 13.54 -8.11 7.40
CA PHE A 32 13.39 -8.29 8.84
C PHE A 32 13.60 -9.75 9.24
N ALA A 33 12.97 -10.70 8.55
CA ALA A 33 13.08 -12.13 8.84
C ALA A 33 14.52 -12.67 8.68
N GLN A 34 15.30 -12.12 7.74
CA GLN A 34 16.69 -12.51 7.53
C GLN A 34 17.65 -11.86 8.55
N ASN A 35 17.31 -10.67 9.06
CA ASN A 35 18.23 -9.85 9.85
C ASN A 35 17.87 -9.77 11.34
N TYR A 36 16.70 -10.26 11.78
CA TYR A 36 16.31 -10.22 13.20
C TYR A 36 17.34 -10.82 14.20
N PRO A 37 18.12 -11.88 13.87
CA PRO A 37 19.06 -12.44 14.84
C PRO A 37 20.42 -11.73 14.86
N LEU A 38 20.71 -10.89 13.86
CA LEU A 38 22.03 -10.27 13.65
C LEU A 38 22.02 -8.74 13.68
N ALA A 39 20.88 -8.11 13.43
CA ALA A 39 20.77 -6.66 13.33
C ALA A 39 20.68 -5.97 14.70
N GLU A 40 21.24 -4.76 14.74
CA GLU A 40 21.09 -3.85 15.88
C GLU A 40 19.61 -3.59 16.19
N PRO A 41 19.20 -3.58 17.47
CA PRO A 41 17.80 -3.40 17.86
C PRO A 41 17.15 -2.14 17.27
N ILE A 42 17.92 -1.06 17.09
CA ILE A 42 17.42 0.19 16.51
C ILE A 42 17.01 0.03 15.04
N LEU A 43 17.75 -0.77 14.26
CA LEU A 43 17.41 -1.06 12.87
C LEU A 43 16.13 -1.90 12.78
N LEU A 44 15.93 -2.82 13.73
CA LEU A 44 14.69 -3.60 13.81
C LEU A 44 13.49 -2.72 14.15
N ILE A 45 13.65 -1.74 15.05
CA ILE A 45 12.59 -0.76 15.36
C ILE A 45 12.22 0.05 14.10
N PHE A 46 13.22 0.57 13.36
CA PHE A 46 12.95 1.28 12.12
C PHE A 46 12.30 0.39 11.05
N GLY A 47 12.72 -0.88 10.94
CA GLY A 47 12.08 -1.86 10.07
C GLY A 47 10.61 -2.07 10.43
N LEU A 48 10.30 -2.20 11.72
CA LEU A 48 8.93 -2.36 12.21
C LEU A 48 8.06 -1.12 11.93
N ILE A 49 8.61 0.07 12.17
CA ILE A 49 7.95 1.34 11.83
C ILE A 49 7.69 1.41 10.31
N GLY A 50 8.66 1.01 9.50
CA GLY A 50 8.51 0.94 8.04
C GLY A 50 7.36 0.02 7.61
N VAL A 51 7.26 -1.17 8.21
CA VAL A 51 6.14 -2.09 7.96
C VAL A 51 4.80 -1.44 8.32
N LEU A 52 4.69 -0.80 9.49
CA LEU A 52 3.47 -0.12 9.91
C LEU A 52 3.06 1.00 8.94
N ILE A 53 4.02 1.81 8.48
CA ILE A 53 3.78 2.88 7.50
C ILE A 53 3.25 2.29 6.18
N VAL A 54 3.89 1.24 5.67
CA VAL A 54 3.48 0.60 4.42
C VAL A 54 2.08 -0.03 4.55
N SER A 55 1.81 -0.71 5.66
CA SER A 55 0.47 -1.25 5.94
C SER A 55 -0.60 -0.16 6.02
N MET A 56 -0.29 0.97 6.68
CA MET A 56 -1.21 2.11 6.76
C MET A 56 -1.46 2.73 5.38
N ALA A 57 -0.42 2.87 4.56
CA ALA A 57 -0.57 3.36 3.18
C ALA A 57 -1.45 2.43 2.33
N ILE A 58 -1.28 1.11 2.45
CA ILE A 58 -2.13 0.12 1.78
C ILE A 58 -3.60 0.26 2.22
N TYR A 59 -3.85 0.39 3.52
CA TYR A 59 -5.19 0.62 4.04
C TYR A 59 -5.84 1.88 3.45
N LEU A 60 -5.11 3.00 3.40
CA LEU A 60 -5.62 4.25 2.84
C LEU A 60 -5.93 4.13 1.34
N ILE A 61 -5.07 3.46 0.57
CA ILE A 61 -5.34 3.21 -0.86
C ILE A 61 -6.59 2.37 -1.03
N ASN A 62 -6.74 1.28 -0.28
CA ASN A 62 -7.93 0.44 -0.36
C ASN A 62 -9.19 1.24 -0.05
N LYS A 63 -9.17 2.04 1.02
CA LYS A 63 -10.29 2.92 1.35
C LYS A 63 -10.66 3.85 0.18
N LYS A 64 -9.66 4.45 -0.47
CA LYS A 64 -9.88 5.34 -1.63
C LYS A 64 -10.42 4.61 -2.86
N VAL A 65 -10.00 3.36 -3.09
CA VAL A 65 -10.55 2.52 -4.16
C VAL A 65 -12.02 2.23 -3.90
N PHE A 66 -12.41 1.90 -2.68
CA PHE A 66 -13.82 1.71 -2.34
C PHE A 66 -14.65 2.98 -2.56
N GLU A 67 -14.16 4.14 -2.12
CA GLU A 67 -14.81 5.43 -2.41
C GLU A 67 -14.97 5.69 -3.92
N CYS A 68 -14.02 5.26 -4.76
CA CYS A 68 -14.15 5.35 -6.22
C CYS A 68 -15.18 4.35 -6.78
N LEU A 69 -15.26 3.15 -6.24
CA LEU A 69 -16.23 2.13 -6.66
C LEU A 69 -17.66 2.55 -6.30
N ASP A 70 -17.87 3.08 -5.10
CA ASP A 70 -19.18 3.59 -4.66
C ASP A 70 -19.66 4.72 -5.60
N ARG A 71 -18.75 5.63 -5.98
CA ARG A 71 -19.04 6.70 -6.95
C ARG A 71 -19.38 6.18 -8.35
N LEU A 72 -18.84 5.04 -8.76
CA LEU A 72 -19.19 4.40 -10.03
C LEU A 72 -20.55 3.71 -9.96
N GLU A 73 -20.92 3.16 -8.81
CA GLU A 73 -22.23 2.54 -8.58
C GLU A 73 -23.36 3.57 -8.55
N GLU A 74 -23.09 4.80 -8.09
CA GLU A 74 -24.04 5.92 -8.07
C GLU A 74 -24.24 6.62 -9.43
N LEU A 75 -23.44 6.29 -10.45
CA LEU A 75 -23.49 6.88 -11.81
C LEU A 75 -24.40 6.09 -12.76
#